data_AF-A0A9E4BD45-F1
#
_entry.id   AF-A0A9E4BD45-F1
#
_cell.length_a   1.000
_cell.length_b   1.000
_cell.length_c   1.000
_cell.angle_alpha   90.00
_cell.angle_beta   90.00
_cell.angle_gamma   90.00
#
_symmetry.space_group_name_H-M   'P 1'
#
loop_
_entity.id
_entity.type
_entity.pdbx_description
1 polymer ?
#
loop_
_entity_poly.entity_id
_entity_poly.type
_entity_poly.pdbx_seq_one_letter_code
_entity_poly.pdbx_strand_id
1 'polypeptide(L)'
;MASITIQNLLSECKVHGSGKAQVTLGGTPVGARNSPVKRVDINGNQTSKGRQVDCFVAGENLAYEFKMRVTIAASGQGRFGEELSFPFECQVAGFKPILIVLDPTPSPRLDALRTAFENAAGSSYIGDEAWMHINEKSGEILSIFVQKYIRPPIESIEALHRNTPPDLYLQWRDSAVLIKSPSSEYLIERNMHPDQELQ
;
A
#
# COMPACT_ATOMS: atom_id res chain seq x y z
N MET A 1 15.85 -1.73 -23.11
CA MET A 1 15.14 -0.75 -22.26
C MET A 1 14.82 -1.44 -20.94
N ALA A 2 15.49 -1.07 -19.86
CA ALA A 2 15.30 -1.70 -18.56
C ALA A 2 14.02 -1.17 -17.91
N SER A 3 13.05 -2.06 -17.64
CA SER A 3 11.85 -1.75 -16.87
C SER A 3 12.24 -1.69 -15.39
N ILE A 4 12.27 -0.48 -14.83
CA ILE A 4 12.50 -0.25 -13.41
C ILE A 4 11.13 -0.23 -12.73
N THR A 5 10.80 -1.31 -12.02
CA THR A 5 9.62 -1.39 -11.16
C THR A 5 9.76 -0.43 -9.96
N ILE A 6 8.65 0.12 -9.44
CA ILE A 6 8.66 1.07 -8.30
C ILE A 6 9.35 0.52 -7.04
N GLN A 7 9.34 -0.82 -6.85
CA GLN A 7 10.15 -1.47 -5.81
C GLN A 7 11.65 -1.18 -5.97
N ASN A 8 12.14 -1.07 -7.21
CA ASN A 8 13.52 -0.71 -7.48
C ASN A 8 13.81 0.76 -7.15
N LEU A 9 12.89 1.69 -7.41
CA LEU A 9 13.10 3.12 -7.09
C LEU A 9 13.19 3.35 -5.56
N LEU A 10 12.34 2.66 -4.78
CA LEU A 10 12.42 2.69 -3.32
C LEU A 10 13.63 1.89 -2.78
N SER A 11 14.16 0.94 -3.55
CA SER A 11 15.37 0.20 -3.20
C SER A 11 16.67 0.87 -3.67
N GLU A 12 16.65 1.74 -4.68
CA GLU A 12 17.81 2.45 -5.24
C GLU A 12 18.07 3.78 -4.53
N CYS A 13 17.09 4.28 -3.76
CA CYS A 13 17.34 5.16 -2.61
C CYS A 13 18.09 4.45 -1.44
N LYS A 14 18.71 3.29 -1.68
CA LYS A 14 19.78 2.74 -0.83
C LYS A 14 21.05 3.57 -1.03
N VAL A 15 21.12 4.69 -0.33
CA VAL A 15 22.42 5.26 0.05
C VAL A 15 23.03 4.27 1.06
N HIS A 16 23.90 3.39 0.56
CA HIS A 16 24.84 2.53 1.30
C HIS A 16 24.43 2.20 2.75
N GLY A 17 23.73 1.07 2.91
CA GLY A 17 23.44 0.48 4.22
C GLY A 17 22.08 0.87 4.80
N SER A 18 21.09 -0.02 4.69
CA SER A 18 19.92 -0.07 5.60
C SER A 18 19.10 1.22 5.84
N GLY A 19 19.01 2.16 4.89
CA GLY A 19 18.19 3.38 5.02
C GLY A 19 16.77 3.22 4.48
N LYS A 20 15.77 3.34 5.36
CA LYS A 20 14.32 3.36 5.08
C LYS A 20 13.79 4.81 5.14
N ALA A 21 12.49 5.02 4.93
CA ALA A 21 11.73 6.26 5.18
C ALA A 21 11.70 6.71 6.67
N GLN A 22 12.76 6.42 7.43
CA GLN A 22 12.90 6.47 8.89
C GLN A 22 13.22 7.85 9.46
N VAL A 23 14.05 8.62 8.74
CA VAL A 23 14.64 9.85 9.28
C VAL A 23 13.59 10.95 9.42
N THR A 24 12.56 10.92 8.58
CA THR A 24 11.46 11.89 8.53
C THR A 24 10.48 11.77 9.68
N LEU A 25 10.35 10.59 10.31
CA LEU A 25 9.40 10.40 11.42
C LEU A 25 10.11 10.24 12.78
N GLY A 26 11.45 10.28 12.81
CA GLY A 26 12.23 10.12 14.03
C GLY A 26 12.18 8.71 14.65
N GLY A 27 11.82 7.68 13.86
CA GLY A 27 11.61 6.32 14.35
C GLY A 27 12.32 5.24 13.56
N THR A 28 12.10 3.98 13.95
CA THR A 28 12.72 2.80 13.33
C THR A 28 11.69 1.72 13.03
N PRO A 29 11.68 1.10 11.84
CA PRO A 29 10.84 -0.06 11.61
C PRO A 29 11.35 -1.23 12.42
N VAL A 30 10.39 -2.03 12.85
CA VAL A 30 10.63 -3.19 13.68
C VAL A 30 10.04 -4.40 12.99
N GLY A 31 10.89 -5.41 12.77
CA GLY A 31 10.45 -6.70 12.23
C GLY A 31 9.69 -7.51 13.30
N ALA A 32 8.83 -8.41 12.84
CA ALA A 32 7.97 -9.24 13.70
C ALA A 32 8.72 -9.95 14.83
N ARG A 33 9.96 -10.42 14.62
CA ARG A 33 10.72 -11.17 15.63
C ARG A 33 10.97 -10.38 16.92
N ASN A 34 11.33 -9.09 16.80
CA ASN A 34 11.73 -8.24 17.93
C ASN A 34 10.72 -7.12 18.19
N SER A 35 9.50 -7.26 17.67
CA SER A 35 8.51 -6.19 17.75
C SER A 35 8.02 -5.97 19.18
N PRO A 36 7.94 -4.70 19.64
CA PRO A 36 7.26 -4.36 20.88
C PRO A 36 5.74 -4.52 20.74
N VAL A 37 5.20 -4.54 19.52
CA VAL A 37 3.80 -4.86 19.23
C VAL A 37 3.66 -6.36 19.01
N LYS A 38 2.77 -7.00 19.78
CA LYS A 38 2.45 -8.43 19.65
C LYS A 38 1.09 -8.61 19.00
N ARG A 39 0.97 -9.68 18.21
CA ARG A 39 -0.32 -10.17 17.71
C ARG A 39 -1.21 -10.51 18.89
N VAL A 40 -2.51 -10.26 18.76
CA VAL A 40 -3.52 -10.69 19.74
C VAL A 40 -4.21 -11.98 19.29
N ASP A 41 -4.66 -12.78 20.25
CA ASP A 41 -5.50 -13.95 20.00
C ASP A 41 -6.99 -13.59 19.94
N ILE A 42 -7.84 -14.61 19.74
CA ILE A 42 -9.31 -14.47 19.67
C ILE A 42 -9.93 -13.89 20.95
N ASN A 43 -9.22 -13.99 22.08
CA ASN A 43 -9.66 -13.49 23.38
C ASN A 43 -9.11 -12.08 23.66
N GLY A 44 -8.36 -11.49 22.72
CA GLY A 44 -7.73 -10.17 22.87
C GLY A 44 -6.42 -10.17 23.65
N ASN A 45 -5.85 -11.34 23.98
CA ASN A 45 -4.59 -11.42 24.72
C ASN A 45 -3.39 -11.37 23.78
N GLN A 46 -2.30 -10.72 24.22
CA GLN A 46 -1.05 -10.72 23.47
C GLN A 46 -0.46 -12.12 23.36
N THR A 47 -0.07 -12.49 22.16
CA THR A 47 0.64 -13.73 21.87
C THR A 47 2.16 -13.50 21.91
N SER A 48 2.93 -14.58 21.79
CA SER A 48 4.39 -14.50 21.60
C SER A 48 4.81 -14.02 20.21
N LYS A 49 3.89 -13.99 19.24
CA LYS A 49 4.18 -13.61 17.85
C LYS A 49 4.17 -12.10 17.71
N GLY A 50 5.29 -11.50 17.32
CA GLY A 50 5.33 -10.05 17.10
C GLY A 50 4.75 -9.62 15.75
N ARG A 51 4.46 -8.33 15.65
CA ARG A 51 3.87 -7.67 14.48
C ARG A 51 4.92 -6.81 13.79
N GLN A 52 4.96 -6.80 12.46
CA GLN A 52 5.81 -5.83 11.75
C GLN A 52 5.24 -4.42 11.96
N VAL A 53 6.12 -3.45 12.21
CA VAL A 53 5.77 -2.03 12.35
C VAL A 53 6.64 -1.24 11.37
N ASP A 54 6.03 -0.43 10.52
CA ASP A 54 6.74 0.31 9.47
C ASP A 54 7.60 1.45 10.04
N CYS A 55 7.16 2.07 11.13
CA CYS A 55 8.00 2.98 11.90
C CYS A 55 7.55 3.01 13.36
N PHE A 56 8.47 2.77 14.28
CA PHE A 56 8.24 2.84 15.72
C PHE A 56 9.04 3.99 16.32
N VAL A 57 8.35 4.92 16.98
CA VAL A 57 8.95 6.07 17.67
C VAL A 57 8.84 5.83 19.17
N ALA A 58 9.86 5.18 19.74
CA ALA A 58 9.84 4.72 21.13
C ALA A 58 9.63 5.87 22.13
N GLY A 59 10.26 7.03 21.91
CA GLY A 59 10.15 8.18 22.81
C GLY A 59 8.76 8.81 22.87
N GLU A 60 7.91 8.54 21.87
CA GLU A 60 6.54 9.07 21.79
C GLU A 60 5.47 7.96 21.89
N ASN A 61 5.88 6.70 22.07
CA ASN A 61 4.99 5.54 22.04
C ASN A 61 4.12 5.47 20.77
N LEU A 62 4.66 5.83 19.62
CA LEU A 62 3.94 5.81 18.34
C LEU A 62 4.34 4.60 17.49
N ALA A 63 3.35 3.95 16.89
CA ALA A 63 3.53 2.86 15.93
C ALA A 63 2.83 3.21 14.61
N TYR A 64 3.61 3.42 13.57
CA TYR A 64 3.15 3.83 12.26
C TYR A 64 2.94 2.63 11.32
N GLU A 65 1.88 2.69 10.53
CA GLU A 65 1.63 1.89 9.32
C GLU A 65 1.58 2.83 8.12
N PHE A 66 2.31 2.49 7.05
CA PHE A 66 2.42 3.33 5.86
C PHE A 66 1.82 2.66 4.63
N LYS A 67 0.98 3.37 3.89
CA LYS A 67 0.42 2.90 2.62
C LYS A 67 0.54 3.98 1.56
N MET A 68 0.97 3.59 0.36
CA MET A 68 0.86 4.48 -0.80
C MET A 68 -0.60 4.61 -1.21
N ARG A 69 -1.29 3.50 -1.47
CA ARG A 69 -2.73 3.44 -1.78
C ARG A 69 -3.36 2.25 -1.07
N VAL A 70 -4.58 2.43 -0.56
CA VAL A 70 -5.40 1.32 -0.07
C VAL A 70 -6.10 0.67 -1.26
N THR A 71 -5.72 -0.57 -1.59
CA THR A 71 -6.30 -1.33 -2.71
C THR A 71 -6.71 -2.72 -2.29
N ILE A 72 -7.52 -3.37 -3.13
CA ILE A 72 -7.84 -4.79 -2.99
C ILE A 72 -6.60 -5.56 -3.46
N ALA A 73 -5.91 -6.23 -2.55
CA ALA A 73 -4.88 -7.19 -2.94
C ALA A 73 -5.50 -8.32 -3.75
N ALA A 74 -4.85 -8.73 -4.84
CA ALA A 74 -5.29 -9.85 -5.69
C ALA A 74 -5.40 -11.19 -4.94
N SER A 75 -4.87 -11.30 -3.71
CA SER A 75 -4.77 -12.54 -2.92
C SER A 75 -5.73 -12.68 -1.73
N GLY A 76 -6.82 -11.90 -1.65
CA GLY A 76 -7.94 -12.22 -0.75
C GLY A 76 -7.92 -11.60 0.66
N GLN A 77 -9.09 -11.69 1.31
CA GLN A 77 -9.52 -11.08 2.58
C GLN A 77 -8.53 -11.19 3.77
N GLY A 78 -7.69 -12.22 3.82
CA GLY A 78 -6.83 -12.51 4.98
C GLY A 78 -5.84 -11.39 5.32
N ARG A 79 -5.27 -10.72 4.31
CA ARG A 79 -4.33 -9.60 4.54
C ARG A 79 -5.02 -8.37 5.12
N PHE A 80 -6.29 -8.15 4.78
CA PHE A 80 -7.02 -7.00 5.28
C PHE A 80 -7.43 -7.16 6.75
N GLY A 81 -7.78 -8.38 7.17
CA GLY A 81 -8.01 -8.68 8.57
C GLY A 81 -6.78 -8.38 9.44
N GLU A 82 -5.58 -8.68 8.93
CA GLU A 82 -4.34 -8.32 9.61
C GLU A 82 -4.07 -6.81 9.67
N GLU A 83 -4.47 -6.04 8.65
CA GLU A 83 -4.36 -4.58 8.69
C GLU A 83 -5.35 -3.97 9.69
N LEU A 84 -6.56 -4.53 9.79
CA LEU A 84 -7.58 -4.12 10.76
C LEU A 84 -7.23 -4.49 12.20
N SER A 85 -6.47 -5.57 12.43
CA SER A 85 -6.07 -5.96 13.79
C SER A 85 -4.92 -5.12 14.33
N PHE A 86 -4.09 -4.53 13.46
CA PHE A 86 -2.89 -3.79 13.85
C PHE A 86 -3.14 -2.67 14.87
N PRO A 87 -4.13 -1.77 14.69
CA PRO A 87 -4.33 -0.68 15.65
C PRO A 87 -4.66 -1.18 17.04
N PHE A 88 -5.47 -2.23 17.14
CA PHE A 88 -5.80 -2.85 18.41
C PHE A 88 -4.56 -3.51 19.03
N GLU A 89 -3.75 -4.22 18.24
CA GLU A 89 -2.47 -4.78 18.71
C GLU A 89 -1.54 -3.70 19.28
N CYS A 90 -1.47 -2.51 18.66
CA CYS A 90 -0.74 -1.36 19.19
C CYS A 90 -1.31 -0.87 20.51
N GLN A 91 -2.64 -0.71 20.60
CA GLN A 91 -3.32 -0.26 21.80
C GLN A 91 -3.06 -1.19 22.99
N VAL A 92 -3.17 -2.50 22.80
CA VAL A 92 -2.88 -3.50 23.86
C VAL A 92 -1.41 -3.41 24.28
N ALA A 93 -0.50 -3.08 23.36
CA ALA A 93 0.91 -2.88 23.65
C ALA A 93 1.23 -1.50 24.27
N GLY A 94 0.23 -0.63 24.48
CA GLY A 94 0.42 0.71 25.05
C GLY A 94 0.96 1.74 24.08
N PHE A 95 0.83 1.52 22.77
CA PHE A 95 1.28 2.44 21.73
C PHE A 95 0.10 3.05 20.99
N LYS A 96 0.24 4.32 20.60
CA LYS A 96 -0.74 5.00 19.74
C LYS A 96 -0.48 4.60 18.28
N PRO A 97 -1.44 3.94 17.61
CA PRO A 97 -1.27 3.59 16.20
C PRO A 97 -1.50 4.82 15.31
N ILE A 98 -0.64 5.02 14.32
CA ILE A 98 -0.73 6.10 13.33
C ILE A 98 -0.79 5.52 11.91
N LEU A 99 -1.85 5.81 11.17
CA LEU A 99 -1.99 5.42 9.77
C LEU A 99 -1.57 6.58 8.88
N ILE A 100 -0.68 6.30 7.92
CA ILE A 100 -0.31 7.25 6.85
C ILE A 100 -0.73 6.65 5.52
N VAL A 101 -1.58 7.36 4.76
CA VAL A 101 -1.96 6.97 3.39
C VAL A 101 -1.70 8.13 2.44
N LEU A 102 -0.84 7.93 1.44
CA LEU A 102 -0.49 9.02 0.52
C LEU A 102 -1.57 9.30 -0.54
N ASP A 103 -2.24 8.26 -1.03
CA ASP A 103 -3.29 8.39 -2.02
C ASP A 103 -4.67 8.50 -1.34
N PRO A 104 -5.40 9.62 -1.51
CA PRO A 104 -6.67 9.86 -0.87
C PRO A 104 -7.88 9.25 -1.61
N THR A 105 -7.67 8.41 -2.63
CA THR A 105 -8.77 7.82 -3.42
C THR A 105 -9.76 7.11 -2.48
N PRO A 106 -11.04 7.55 -2.43
CA PRO A 106 -12.02 7.00 -1.52
C PRO A 106 -12.25 5.50 -1.76
N SER A 107 -12.34 4.74 -0.67
CA SER A 107 -12.75 3.33 -0.74
C SER A 107 -13.32 2.85 0.59
N PRO A 108 -14.25 1.88 0.59
CA PRO A 108 -14.77 1.30 1.83
C PRO A 108 -13.69 0.69 2.74
N ARG A 109 -12.57 0.25 2.15
CA ARG A 109 -11.42 -0.28 2.91
C ARG A 109 -10.63 0.80 3.61
N LEU A 110 -10.44 1.94 2.95
CA LEU A 110 -9.82 3.10 3.56
C LEU A 110 -10.65 3.59 4.75
N ASP A 111 -11.97 3.65 4.58
CA ASP A 111 -12.90 4.01 5.66
C ASP A 111 -12.80 3.04 6.84
N ALA A 112 -12.84 1.72 6.56
CA ALA A 112 -12.72 0.70 7.60
C ALA A 112 -11.37 0.74 8.34
N LEU A 113 -10.25 0.99 7.64
CA LEU A 113 -8.94 1.16 8.28
C LEU A 113 -8.92 2.38 9.16
N ARG A 114 -9.37 3.53 8.66
CA ARG A 114 -9.44 4.77 9.45
C ARG A 114 -10.24 4.56 10.73
N THR A 115 -11.43 3.96 10.64
CA THR A 115 -12.26 3.64 11.81
C THR A 115 -11.53 2.70 12.78
N ALA A 116 -10.79 1.69 12.30
CA ALA A 116 -10.03 0.81 13.18
C ALA A 116 -8.92 1.55 13.95
N PHE A 117 -8.23 2.49 13.31
CA PHE A 117 -7.22 3.33 13.97
C PHE A 117 -7.85 4.28 14.99
N GLU A 118 -8.97 4.93 14.65
CA GLU A 118 -9.71 5.82 15.56
C GLU A 118 -10.23 5.07 16.80
N ASN A 119 -10.80 3.86 16.61
CA ASN A 119 -11.30 3.03 17.71
C ASN A 119 -10.19 2.59 18.69
N ALA A 120 -8.96 2.49 18.21
CA ALA A 120 -7.78 2.18 19.02
C ALA A 120 -7.13 3.42 19.66
N ALA A 121 -7.84 4.55 19.71
CA ALA A 121 -7.34 5.86 20.15
C ALA A 121 -6.12 6.38 19.33
N GLY A 122 -6.00 5.88 18.10
CA GLY A 122 -4.98 6.25 17.13
C GLY A 122 -5.30 7.50 16.32
N SER A 123 -4.58 7.68 15.22
CA SER A 123 -4.84 8.75 14.25
C SER A 123 -4.56 8.26 12.83
N SER A 124 -5.22 8.86 11.84
CA SER A 124 -4.99 8.59 10.43
C SER A 124 -4.80 9.88 9.67
N TYR A 125 -3.78 9.97 8.84
CA TYR A 125 -3.49 11.11 7.98
C TYR A 125 -3.46 10.65 6.53
N ILE A 126 -4.28 11.29 5.69
CA ILE A 126 -4.59 10.82 4.33
C ILE A 126 -4.30 11.94 3.33
N GLY A 127 -3.69 11.61 2.18
CA GLY A 127 -3.44 12.59 1.12
C GLY A 127 -2.56 13.74 1.59
N ASP A 128 -3.04 14.97 1.44
CA ASP A 128 -2.32 16.16 1.89
C ASP A 128 -2.05 16.16 3.40
N GLU A 129 -2.96 15.62 4.22
CA GLU A 129 -2.74 15.51 5.66
C GLU A 129 -1.58 14.58 5.99
N ALA A 130 -1.42 13.49 5.21
CA ALA A 130 -0.28 12.59 5.33
C ALA A 130 1.04 13.33 5.08
N TRP A 131 1.08 14.13 4.01
CA TRP A 131 2.26 14.91 3.65
C TRP A 131 2.57 16.01 4.68
N MET A 132 1.55 16.69 5.20
CA MET A 132 1.71 17.67 6.27
C MET A 132 2.30 17.02 7.52
N HIS A 133 1.73 15.88 7.95
CA HIS A 133 2.22 15.16 9.13
C HIS A 133 3.67 14.70 8.96
N ILE A 134 4.04 14.16 7.79
CA ILE A 134 5.43 13.76 7.50
C ILE A 134 6.35 14.98 7.57
N ASN A 135 5.97 16.11 6.97
CA ASN A 135 6.80 17.31 6.94
C ASN A 135 7.01 17.88 8.35
N GLU A 136 5.95 17.96 9.16
CA GLU A 136 6.02 18.43 10.54
C GLU A 136 6.97 17.55 11.37
N LYS A 137 6.83 16.22 11.24
CA LYS A 137 7.70 15.26 11.95
C LYS A 137 9.15 15.25 11.45
N SER A 138 9.38 15.63 10.20
CA SER A 138 10.72 15.65 9.58
C SER A 138 11.60 16.79 10.09
N GLY A 139 10.99 17.83 10.64
CA GLY A 139 11.67 19.08 10.94
C GLY A 139 12.04 19.87 9.68
N GLU A 140 12.49 21.11 9.91
CA GLU A 140 12.63 22.15 8.89
C GLU A 140 13.48 21.72 7.67
N ILE A 141 14.68 21.19 7.92
CA ILE A 141 15.62 20.85 6.85
C ILE A 141 15.14 19.66 6.01
N LEU A 142 14.69 18.59 6.67
CA LEU A 142 14.35 17.34 5.98
C LEU A 142 12.98 17.45 5.28
N SER A 143 12.08 18.30 5.77
CA SER A 143 10.81 18.60 5.08
C SER A 143 11.03 19.14 3.65
N ILE A 144 12.07 19.96 3.44
CA ILE A 144 12.43 20.48 2.11
C ILE A 144 12.79 19.33 1.17
N PHE A 145 13.53 18.33 1.67
CA PHE A 145 13.89 17.15 0.87
C PHE A 145 12.65 16.33 0.50
N VAL A 146 11.75 16.09 1.47
CA VAL A 146 10.48 15.37 1.23
C VAL A 146 9.66 16.08 0.15
N GLN A 147 9.47 17.39 0.30
CA GLN A 147 8.67 18.18 -0.64
C GLN A 147 9.29 18.28 -2.03
N LYS A 148 10.61 18.39 -2.12
CA LYS A 148 11.29 18.62 -3.40
C LYS A 148 11.58 17.34 -4.17
N TYR A 149 11.85 16.23 -3.48
CA TYR A 149 12.40 15.03 -4.11
C TYR A 149 11.57 13.76 -3.89
N ILE A 150 10.70 13.70 -2.87
CA ILE A 150 9.90 12.50 -2.57
C ILE A 150 8.46 12.65 -3.04
N ARG A 151 7.79 13.75 -2.67
CA ARG A 151 6.38 13.98 -3.01
C ARG A 151 6.14 14.07 -4.53
N PRO A 152 6.89 14.86 -5.31
CA PRO A 152 6.62 15.02 -6.74
C PRO A 152 6.64 13.72 -7.57
N PRO A 153 7.64 12.82 -7.42
CA PRO A 153 7.62 11.57 -8.17
C PRO A 153 6.46 10.64 -7.76
N ILE A 154 6.05 10.65 -6.49
CA ILE A 154 4.91 9.83 -6.03
C ILE A 154 3.60 10.37 -6.62
N GLU A 155 3.36 11.67 -6.58
CA GLU A 155 2.16 12.29 -7.17
C GLU A 155 2.10 12.08 -8.69
N SER A 156 3.26 12.10 -9.37
CA SER A 156 3.34 11.82 -10.80
C SER A 156 2.92 10.38 -11.13
N ILE A 157 3.32 9.41 -10.31
CA ILE A 157 2.91 8.00 -10.46
C ILE A 157 1.39 7.86 -10.25
N GLU A 158 0.82 8.55 -9.27
CA GLU A 158 -0.62 8.53 -9.04
C GLU A 158 -1.40 9.13 -10.21
N ALA A 159 -0.87 10.18 -10.84
CA ALA A 159 -1.47 10.79 -12.02
C ALA A 159 -1.53 9.83 -13.21
N LEU A 160 -0.52 8.98 -13.42
CA LEU A 160 -0.51 7.98 -14.48
C LEU A 160 -1.60 6.92 -14.30
N HIS A 161 -1.89 6.52 -13.06
CA HIS A 161 -2.91 5.50 -12.76
C HIS A 161 -4.36 5.99 -12.91
N ARG A 162 -4.59 7.31 -13.02
CA ARG A 162 -5.93 7.88 -13.23
C ARG A 162 -6.44 7.74 -14.67
N ASN A 163 -5.58 7.30 -15.60
CA ASN A 163 -6.01 6.94 -16.94
C ASN A 163 -6.61 5.53 -16.91
N THR A 164 -7.92 5.44 -16.66
CA THR A 164 -8.64 4.18 -16.81
C THR A 164 -8.48 3.73 -18.26
N PRO A 165 -7.90 2.53 -18.52
CA PRO A 165 -7.91 2.00 -19.87
C PRO A 165 -9.38 1.91 -20.34
N PRO A 166 -9.65 2.19 -21.62
CA PRO A 166 -11.02 2.11 -22.11
C PRO A 166 -11.59 0.71 -21.89
N ASP A 167 -12.92 0.64 -21.73
CA ASP A 167 -13.61 -0.65 -21.64
C ASP A 167 -13.23 -1.54 -22.83
N LEU A 168 -12.81 -2.76 -22.52
CA LEU A 168 -12.50 -3.78 -23.51
C LEU A 168 -13.65 -4.78 -23.56
N TYR A 169 -14.26 -4.91 -24.73
CA TYR A 169 -15.28 -5.88 -25.02
C TYR A 169 -14.65 -7.07 -25.74
N LEU A 170 -14.82 -8.25 -25.16
CA LEU A 170 -14.33 -9.51 -25.72
C LEU A 170 -15.53 -10.32 -26.19
N GLN A 171 -15.56 -10.69 -27.46
CA GLN A 171 -16.55 -11.61 -28.01
C GLN A 171 -15.85 -12.85 -28.56
N TRP A 172 -16.23 -14.00 -28.02
CA TRP A 172 -15.77 -15.30 -28.49
C TRP A 172 -16.67 -15.79 -29.61
N ARG A 173 -16.07 -16.23 -30.71
CA ARG A 173 -16.74 -16.89 -31.85
C ARG A 173 -16.00 -18.18 -32.16
N ASP A 174 -16.65 -19.10 -32.86
CA ASP A 174 -16.06 -20.41 -33.18
C ASP A 174 -14.76 -20.28 -33.97
N SER A 175 -14.73 -19.34 -34.93
CA SER A 175 -13.59 -19.11 -35.82
C SER A 175 -12.72 -17.91 -35.45
N ALA A 176 -13.04 -17.15 -34.40
CA ALA A 176 -12.29 -15.93 -34.07
C ALA A 176 -12.50 -15.44 -32.64
N VAL A 177 -11.55 -14.64 -32.16
CA VAL A 177 -11.72 -13.78 -30.98
C VAL A 177 -11.79 -12.34 -31.44
N LEU A 178 -12.85 -11.64 -31.05
CA LEU A 178 -13.03 -10.23 -31.31
C LEU A 178 -12.72 -9.42 -30.05
N ILE A 179 -11.82 -8.45 -30.17
CA ILE A 179 -11.43 -7.52 -29.12
C ILE A 179 -11.83 -6.12 -29.56
N LYS A 180 -12.69 -5.45 -28.80
CA LYS A 180 -13.21 -4.11 -29.10
C LYS A 180 -12.91 -3.15 -27.98
N SER A 181 -12.55 -1.92 -28.33
CA SER A 181 -12.60 -0.74 -27.47
C SER A 181 -13.55 0.29 -28.10
N PRO A 182 -13.89 1.41 -27.44
CA PRO A 182 -14.68 2.48 -28.04
C PRO A 182 -14.08 3.08 -29.32
N SER A 183 -12.76 2.92 -29.53
CA SER A 183 -12.02 3.56 -30.62
C SER A 183 -11.33 2.56 -31.58
N SER A 184 -11.39 1.26 -31.32
CA SER A 184 -10.64 0.27 -32.12
C SER A 184 -11.27 -1.12 -32.07
N GLU A 185 -11.05 -1.88 -33.15
CA GLU A 185 -11.51 -3.27 -33.30
C GLU A 185 -10.34 -4.13 -33.78
N TYR A 186 -10.11 -5.26 -33.10
CA TYR A 186 -9.08 -6.24 -33.44
C TYR A 186 -9.71 -7.63 -33.51
N LEU A 187 -9.50 -8.32 -34.63
CA LEU A 187 -9.98 -9.68 -34.85
C LEU A 187 -8.78 -10.63 -34.88
N ILE A 188 -8.80 -11.66 -34.03
CA ILE A 188 -7.83 -12.74 -34.04
C ILE A 188 -8.53 -13.96 -34.62
N GLU A 189 -8.19 -14.32 -35.85
CA GLU A 189 -8.72 -15.53 -36.48
C GLU A 189 -8.14 -16.77 -35.80
N ARG A 190 -9.00 -17.75 -35.56
CA ARG A 190 -8.61 -19.08 -35.13
C ARG A 190 -8.42 -19.90 -36.38
N ASN A 191 -7.17 -20.21 -36.68
CA ASN A 191 -6.91 -21.30 -37.62
C ASN A 191 -7.45 -22.57 -36.97
N MET A 192 -8.58 -23.06 -37.48
CA MET A 192 -9.02 -24.43 -37.23
C MET A 192 -7.86 -25.31 -37.68
N HIS A 193 -7.20 -25.99 -36.75
CA HIS A 193 -6.27 -27.04 -37.14
C HIS A 193 -7.12 -28.10 -37.85
N PRO A 194 -6.81 -28.48 -39.10
CA PRO A 194 -7.54 -29.51 -39.80
C PRO A 194 -7.16 -30.87 -39.22
N ASP A 195 -7.63 -31.17 -38.02
CA ASP A 195 -7.56 -32.50 -37.40
C ASP A 195 -8.82 -32.69 -36.58
N GLN A 196 -9.93 -32.95 -37.27
CA GLN A 196 -11.07 -33.74 -36.79
C GLN A 196 -12.08 -34.01 -37.92
N GLU A 197 -11.59 -34.46 -39.08
CA GLU A 197 -12.31 -35.49 -39.84
C GLU A 197 -11.57 -36.79 -39.56
N LEU A 198 -12.10 -37.62 -38.66
CA LEU A 198 -11.93 -39.08 -38.61
C LEU A 198 -12.66 -39.61 -37.36
N GLN A 199 -13.97 -39.80 -37.48
CA GLN A 199 -14.69 -41.08 -37.32
C GLN A 199 -16.20 -40.86 -37.33
#